data_AF-A0A9X8ZZI3-F1
#
_entry.id   AF-A0A9X8ZZI3-F1
#
_cell.length_a   1.000
_cell.length_b   1.000
_cell.length_c   1.000
_cell.angle_alpha   90.00
_cell.angle_beta   90.00
_cell.angle_gamma   90.00
#
_symmetry.space_group_name_H-M   'P 1'
#
loop_
_entity.id
_entity.type
_entity.pdbx_description
1 polymer ?
#
loop_
_entity_poly.entity_id
_entity_poly.type
_entity_poly.pdbx_seq_one_letter_code
_entity_poly.pdbx_strand_id
1 'polypeptide(L)' 'MLKKLESLERVIGNTPMIKLEHEKINLYAKLEYYNLMNSVKVRAAYHILKSAISRGEVTENSTIIESSS' A
#
# COMPACT_ATOMS: atom_id res chain seq x y z
N MET A 1 6.50 -16.34 6.49
CA MET A 1 6.22 -15.14 5.65
C MET A 1 4.93 -14.38 5.99
N LEU A 2 3.73 -14.98 5.83
CA LEU A 2 2.46 -14.24 5.88
C LEU A 2 2.23 -13.43 7.17
N LYS A 3 2.45 -14.04 8.35
CA LYS A 3 2.34 -13.34 9.66
C LYS A 3 3.24 -12.10 9.76
N LYS A 4 4.43 -12.14 9.16
CA LYS A 4 5.37 -11.01 9.14
C LYS A 4 4.89 -9.90 8.20
N LEU A 5 4.21 -10.24 7.12
CA LEU A 5 3.59 -9.26 6.23
C LEU A 5 2.38 -8.61 6.92
N GLU A 6 1.51 -9.41 7.55
CA GLU A 6 0.30 -8.92 8.25
C GLU A 6 0.61 -7.89 9.36
N SER A 7 1.76 -7.97 10.02
CA SER A 7 2.14 -6.97 11.02
C SER A 7 2.34 -5.56 10.43
N LEU A 8 2.59 -5.45 9.11
CA LEU A 8 2.73 -4.18 8.40
C LEU A 8 1.38 -3.56 8.00
N GLU A 9 0.28 -4.29 8.09
CA GLU A 9 -1.05 -3.81 7.67
C GLU A 9 -1.46 -2.54 8.44
N ARG A 10 -1.02 -2.41 9.69
CA ARG A 10 -1.33 -1.26 10.56
C ARG A 10 -0.73 0.06 10.08
N VAL A 11 0.31 0.01 9.24
CA VAL A 11 1.02 1.19 8.71
C VAL A 11 0.77 1.38 7.20
N ILE A 12 -0.20 0.66 6.64
CA ILE A 12 -0.62 0.76 5.24
C ILE A 12 -2.11 1.03 5.21
N GLY A 13 -2.49 2.14 4.60
CA GLY A 13 -3.86 2.59 4.49
C GLY A 13 -4.29 3.55 5.58
N ASN A 14 -5.62 3.75 5.69
CA ASN A 14 -6.23 4.70 6.63
C ASN A 14 -5.58 6.09 6.65
N THR A 15 -5.07 6.52 5.50
CA THR A 15 -4.38 7.80 5.35
C THR A 15 -5.35 8.98 5.54
N PRO A 16 -4.88 10.13 6.04
CA PRO A 16 -5.74 11.29 6.23
C PRO A 16 -6.40 11.74 4.92
N MET A 17 -7.65 12.20 5.01
CA MET A 17 -8.31 12.93 3.93
C MET A 17 -8.54 14.35 4.40
N ILE A 18 -7.99 15.32 3.68
CA ILE A 18 -8.10 16.73 4.02
C ILE A 18 -8.98 17.45 3.02
N LYS A 19 -9.79 18.39 3.51
CA LYS A 19 -10.53 19.32 2.64
C LYS A 19 -9.57 20.41 2.18
N LEU A 20 -9.56 20.69 0.88
CA LEU A 20 -8.82 21.80 0.30
C LEU A 20 -9.80 22.94 0.00
N GLU A 21 -9.33 24.17 0.17
CA GLU A 21 -10.12 25.34 -0.16
C GLU A 21 -10.27 25.47 -1.68
N HIS A 22 -11.51 25.53 -2.15
CA HIS A 22 -11.83 25.74 -3.55
C HIS A 22 -13.21 26.39 -3.68
N GLU A 23 -13.34 27.42 -4.51
CA GLU A 23 -14.53 28.27 -4.55
C GLU A 23 -15.78 27.58 -5.13
N LYS A 24 -15.58 26.67 -6.09
CA LYS A 24 -16.67 26.08 -6.90
C LYS A 24 -17.01 24.63 -6.57
N ILE A 25 -16.13 23.92 -5.86
CA ILE A 25 -16.26 22.47 -5.65
C ILE A 25 -15.81 22.09 -4.25
N ASN A 26 -16.34 20.99 -3.72
CA ASN A 26 -15.78 20.36 -2.54
C ASN A 26 -14.56 19.53 -2.94
N LEU A 27 -13.38 20.12 -2.80
CA LEU A 27 -12.11 19.48 -3.14
C LEU A 27 -11.52 18.80 -1.89
N TYR A 28 -11.03 17.57 -2.06
CA TYR A 28 -10.37 16.81 -1.00
C TYR A 28 -9.10 16.16 -1.52
N ALA A 29 -8.08 16.06 -0.67
CA ALA A 29 -6.86 15.31 -0.95
C ALA A 29 -6.72 14.15 0.04
N LYS A 30 -6.43 12.95 -0.49
CA LYS A 30 -6.05 11.77 0.30
C LYS A 30 -4.53 11.72 0.39
N LEU A 31 -4.00 11.83 1.60
CA LEU A 31 -2.56 12.03 1.82
C LEU A 31 -1.81 10.69 1.83
N GLU A 32 -1.65 10.10 0.64
CA GLU A 32 -1.06 8.76 0.48
C GLU A 32 0.42 8.66 0.84
N TYR A 33 1.10 9.79 1.09
CA TYR A 33 2.45 9.79 1.65
C TYR A 33 2.48 9.38 3.13
N TYR A 34 1.34 9.23 3.81
CA TYR A 34 1.27 8.68 5.17
C TYR A 34 1.38 7.15 5.24
N ASN A 35 1.31 6.45 4.10
CA ASN A 35 1.57 5.02 4.11
C ASN A 35 3.05 4.74 4.38
N LEU A 36 3.35 3.51 4.80
CA LEU A 36 4.70 2.94 4.78
C LEU A 36 5.41 3.23 3.43
N MET A 37 6.68 3.63 3.48
CA MET A 37 7.47 4.04 2.30
C MET A 37 6.94 5.28 1.55
N ASN A 38 6.10 6.10 2.19
CA ASN A 38 5.70 7.43 1.74
C ASN A 38 5.03 7.49 0.36
N SER A 39 4.41 6.40 -0.10
CA SER A 39 3.71 6.41 -1.39
C SER A 39 2.48 5.51 -1.41
N VAL A 40 1.56 5.80 -2.32
CA VAL A 40 0.37 4.99 -2.59
C VAL A 40 0.73 3.57 -3.05
N LYS A 41 1.88 3.38 -3.69
CA LYS A 41 2.29 2.10 -4.33
C LYS A 41 2.43 0.97 -3.30
N VAL A 42 2.70 1.28 -2.04
CA VAL A 42 2.83 0.26 -0.98
C VAL A 42 1.54 -0.53 -0.77
N ARG A 43 0.36 0.06 -1.03
CA ARG A 43 -0.92 -0.65 -0.94
C ARG A 43 -0.97 -1.79 -1.95
N ALA A 44 -0.65 -1.49 -3.21
CA ALA A 44 -0.65 -2.48 -4.28
C ALA A 44 0.39 -3.57 -4.01
N ALA A 45 1.63 -3.19 -3.68
CA ALA A 45 2.69 -4.13 -3.36
C ALA A 45 2.31 -5.07 -2.21
N TYR A 46 1.72 -4.53 -1.14
CA TYR A 46 1.23 -5.32 -0.01
C TYR A 46 0.18 -6.34 -0.42
N HIS A 47 -0.85 -5.91 -1.15
CA HIS A 47 -1.93 -6.81 -1.57
C HIS A 47 -1.44 -7.89 -2.54
N ILE A 48 -0.61 -7.54 -3.51
CA ILE A 48 -0.02 -8.49 -4.47
C ILE A 48 0.76 -9.57 -3.70
N LEU A 49 1.66 -9.17 -2.80
CA LEU A 49 2.47 -10.10 -2.04
C LEU A 49 1.64 -10.92 -1.05
N LYS A 50 0.67 -10.32 -0.34
CA LYS A 50 -0.21 -11.02 0.60
C LYS A 50 -0.96 -12.13 -0.11
N SER A 51 -1.56 -11.81 -1.27
CA SER A 51 -2.31 -12.77 -2.07
C SER A 51 -1.43 -13.86 -2.68
N ALA A 52 -0.26 -13.52 -3.22
CA ALA A 52 0.64 -14.51 -3.81
C ALA A 52 1.23 -15.47 -2.75
N ILE A 53 1.60 -14.94 -1.58
CA ILE A 53 2.07 -15.75 -0.45
C ILE A 53 0.93 -16.64 0.08
N SER A 54 -0.30 -16.12 0.21
CA SER A 54 -1.43 -16.92 0.73
C SER A 54 -1.83 -18.05 -0.21
N ARG A 55 -1.60 -17.92 -1.53
CA ARG A 55 -1.80 -18.97 -2.53
C ARG A 55 -0.61 -19.93 -2.65
N GLY A 56 0.53 -19.63 -2.01
CA GLY A 56 1.76 -20.42 -2.11
C GLY A 56 2.56 -20.19 -3.39
N GLU A 57 2.23 -19.19 -4.19
CA GLU A 57 2.96 -18.83 -5.42
C GLU A 57 4.30 -18.15 -5.12
N VAL A 58 4.38 -17.44 -3.99
CA VAL A 58 5.59 -16.79 -3.48
C VAL A 58 6.02 -17.47 -2.19
N THR A 59 7.28 -17.89 -2.15
CA THR A 59 7.94 -18.56 -1.03
C THR A 59 9.21 -17.83 -0.64
N GLU A 60 9.90 -18.29 0.42
CA GLU A 60 11.16 -17.70 0.87
C GLU A 60 12.30 -17.85 -0.14
N ASN A 61 12.13 -18.77 -1.10
CA ASN A 61 13.10 -19.01 -2.18
C ASN A 61 12.73 -18.28 -3.49
N SER A 62 11.59 -17.59 -3.53
CA SER A 62 11.14 -16.89 -4.73
C SER A 62 11.93 -15.59 -4.92
N THR A 63 12.34 -15.30 -6.16
CA THR A 63 12.83 -13.97 -6.54
C THR A 63 11.67 -13.13 -7.07
N ILE A 64 11.50 -11.93 -6.53
CA ILE A 64 10.47 -10.98 -7.00
C ILE A 64 11.09 -10.04 -8.02
N ILE A 65 10.52 -9.99 -9.22
CA ILE A 65 10.97 -9.12 -10.31
C ILE A 65 9.79 -8.24 -10.71
N GLU A 66 10.04 -6.94 -10.82
CA GLU A 66 9.06 -5.94 -11.26
C GLU A 66 9.79 -4.84 -12.03
N SER A 67 9.11 -4.27 -13.03
CA SER A 67 9.54 -3.06 -13.72
C SER A 67 8.83 -1.85 -13.11
N SER A 68 9.57 -0.97 -12.45
CA SER A 68 9.00 0.15 -11.69
C SER A 68 9.61 1.51 -12.05
N SER A 69 8.93 2.59 -11.65
CA SER A 69 9.30 4.01 -11.81
C SER A 69 9.12 4.78 -10.50
#